data_AF-A0A2H1W4J0-F1
#
_entry.id   AF-A0A2H1W4J0-F1
#
_cell.length_a   1.000
_cell.length_b   1.000
_cell.length_c   1.000
_cell.angle_alpha   90.00
_cell.angle_beta   90.00
_cell.angle_gamma   90.00
#
_symmetry.space_group_name_H-M   'P 1'
#
loop_
_entity.id
_entity.type
_entity.pdbx_description
1 polymer ?
#
loop_
_entity_poly.entity_id
_entity_poly.type
_entity_poly.pdbx_seq_one_letter_code
_entity_poly.pdbx_strand_id
1 'polypeptide(L)'
;MGLSKEEKKARKEAKKQEKLRLEIEARKQLKREELNREIAAQALRRGELDKSWRAMMLKIKEPVFRQDVEVMWHVFERVFDKKDHYINHTIKLMNVADDQFQRTVASFCDTIDRMINKFLADLENMSKQNVETTRELLKRAEDEAAKIMADHTAAETHLQLLLYHAHHISDTLAWTTRGENMVKADEDRSKYLDEREKLRSFLENSYNAIWDEYKAVLKAYVTGTAENQKAVRKLRRKENMMADIIASQGKKIANSDGMLKRLRLELMAYESGTKQAVFRERRNRHREACFRLKHQMYNGVAIDVKQLALLVKVSDDAVEWLEKAFQKVDKILRMAGLCRKFETRREKVLPFGSDLPHSPTASRMNVRKQQSDDSLVLNAITTTSGLTRLWHRISKAELTKRALYREKQLLEQENALILSKIQEYSDKKMKIDPEKCICTKPNADQKLLLQKSEHPVAIDGGLEATKVERQSKMNI
;
A
#
# COMPACT_ATOMS: atom_id res chain seq x y z
N MET A 1 57.46 -115.29 -77.47
CA MET A 1 58.79 -114.98 -78.01
C MET A 1 59.27 -113.65 -77.43
N GLY A 2 60.58 -113.36 -77.44
CA GLY A 2 61.11 -112.07 -76.97
C GLY A 2 61.02 -110.98 -78.04
N LEU A 3 61.05 -109.70 -77.65
CA LEU A 3 61.06 -108.55 -78.57
C LEU A 3 61.92 -107.38 -78.06
N SER A 4 62.38 -106.57 -79.03
CA SER A 4 63.09 -105.27 -79.03
C SER A 4 64.16 -104.92 -77.97
N LYS A 5 65.16 -104.15 -78.42
CA LYS A 5 66.12 -103.43 -77.57
C LYS A 5 65.52 -102.15 -76.95
N GLU A 6 64.40 -101.66 -77.47
CA GLU A 6 63.85 -100.35 -77.11
C GLU A 6 63.25 -100.32 -75.71
N GLU A 7 62.54 -101.35 -75.27
CA GLU A 7 62.07 -101.43 -73.87
C GLU A 7 63.23 -101.43 -72.86
N LYS A 8 64.38 -102.02 -73.23
CA LYS A 8 65.60 -102.00 -72.40
C LYS A 8 66.23 -100.60 -72.31
N LYS A 9 65.88 -99.67 -73.22
CA LYS A 9 66.21 -98.25 -73.13
C LYS A 9 65.10 -97.49 -72.40
N ALA A 10 63.89 -97.50 -72.94
CA ALA A 10 62.72 -96.78 -72.41
C ALA A 10 62.45 -97.09 -70.93
N ARG A 11 62.51 -98.36 -70.48
CA ARG A 11 62.26 -98.72 -69.07
C ARG A 11 63.42 -98.37 -68.13
N LYS A 12 64.65 -98.21 -68.64
CA LYS A 12 65.80 -97.71 -67.86
C LYS A 12 65.88 -96.18 -67.84
N GLU A 13 65.53 -95.53 -68.94
CA GLU A 13 65.41 -94.07 -69.04
C GLU A 13 64.20 -93.58 -68.23
N ALA A 14 63.06 -94.26 -68.30
CA ALA A 14 61.91 -94.03 -67.41
C ALA A 14 62.31 -94.21 -65.94
N LYS A 15 62.94 -95.31 -65.52
CA LYS A 15 63.39 -95.48 -64.12
C LYS A 15 64.43 -94.45 -63.67
N LYS A 16 65.28 -93.94 -64.57
CA LYS A 16 66.20 -92.83 -64.25
C LYS A 16 65.48 -91.48 -64.15
N GLN A 17 64.55 -91.18 -65.05
CA GLN A 17 63.75 -89.95 -65.00
C GLN A 17 62.77 -89.96 -63.82
N GLU A 18 62.19 -91.11 -63.49
CA GLU A 18 61.38 -91.38 -62.31
C GLU A 18 62.21 -91.14 -61.04
N LYS A 19 63.39 -91.74 -60.91
CA LYS A 19 64.26 -91.51 -59.74
C LYS A 19 64.72 -90.04 -59.64
N LEU A 20 65.03 -89.39 -60.76
CA LEU A 20 65.38 -87.97 -60.79
C LEU A 20 64.18 -87.06 -60.45
N ARG A 21 62.96 -87.42 -60.90
CA ARG A 21 61.71 -86.73 -60.51
C ARG A 21 61.46 -86.88 -59.03
N LEU A 22 61.55 -88.10 -58.48
CA LEU A 22 61.41 -88.38 -57.05
C LEU A 22 62.45 -87.62 -56.21
N GLU A 23 63.69 -87.49 -56.69
CA GLU A 23 64.75 -86.72 -56.01
C GLU A 23 64.47 -85.20 -56.07
N ILE A 24 64.02 -84.69 -57.22
CA ILE A 24 63.58 -83.29 -57.39
C ILE A 24 62.32 -83.02 -56.56
N GLU A 25 61.41 -83.97 -56.42
CA GLU A 25 60.16 -83.88 -55.66
C GLU A 25 60.41 -83.97 -54.16
N ALA A 26 61.28 -84.87 -53.69
CA ALA A 26 61.75 -84.90 -52.31
C ALA A 26 62.47 -83.58 -51.94
N ARG A 27 63.31 -83.04 -52.83
CA ARG A 27 63.96 -81.73 -52.62
C ARG A 27 62.98 -80.55 -52.65
N LYS A 28 61.87 -80.67 -53.40
CA LYS A 28 60.74 -79.71 -53.36
C LYS A 28 59.88 -79.88 -52.09
N GLN A 29 59.71 -81.10 -51.59
CA GLN A 29 58.99 -81.40 -50.35
C GLN A 29 59.76 -80.85 -49.15
N LEU A 30 61.07 -81.12 -49.04
CA LEU A 30 61.93 -80.53 -48.01
C LEU A 30 61.84 -79.00 -48.01
N LYS A 31 61.96 -78.33 -49.17
CA LYS A 31 61.80 -76.88 -49.27
C LYS A 31 60.39 -76.38 -48.92
N ARG A 32 59.34 -77.17 -49.17
CA ARG A 32 57.97 -76.86 -48.73
C ARG A 32 57.81 -77.05 -47.23
N GLU A 33 58.45 -78.04 -46.63
CA GLU A 33 58.46 -78.24 -45.19
C GLU A 33 59.26 -77.14 -44.46
N GLU A 34 60.43 -76.77 -44.97
CA GLU A 34 61.20 -75.62 -44.49
C GLU A 34 60.36 -74.34 -44.53
N LEU A 35 59.75 -74.02 -45.69
CA LEU A 35 58.86 -72.88 -45.85
C LEU A 35 57.61 -72.96 -44.94
N ASN A 36 57.01 -74.13 -44.77
CA ASN A 36 55.86 -74.30 -43.88
C ASN A 36 56.24 -74.16 -42.40
N ARG A 37 57.45 -74.59 -41.99
CA ARG A 37 58.00 -74.38 -40.65
C ARG A 37 58.29 -72.90 -40.40
N GLU A 38 58.84 -72.19 -41.40
CA GLU A 38 59.01 -70.73 -41.33
C GLU A 38 57.68 -69.99 -41.24
N ILE A 39 56.68 -70.35 -42.07
CA ILE A 39 55.33 -69.77 -42.02
C ILE A 39 54.66 -70.04 -40.66
N ALA A 40 54.78 -71.25 -40.12
CA ALA A 40 54.26 -71.57 -38.80
C ALA A 40 54.97 -70.79 -37.67
N ALA A 41 56.29 -70.64 -37.74
CA ALA A 41 57.06 -69.83 -36.79
C ALA A 41 56.73 -68.33 -36.92
N GLN A 42 56.52 -67.81 -38.12
CA GLN A 42 56.05 -66.44 -38.35
C GLN A 42 54.61 -66.22 -37.89
N ALA A 43 53.73 -67.20 -38.03
CA ALA A 43 52.36 -67.15 -37.51
C ALA A 43 52.35 -67.15 -35.96
N LEU A 44 53.19 -67.96 -35.33
CA LEU A 44 53.37 -67.96 -33.87
C LEU A 44 53.92 -66.60 -33.39
N ARG A 45 55.01 -66.12 -33.98
CA ARG A 45 55.58 -64.79 -33.66
C ARG A 45 54.59 -63.65 -33.92
N ARG A 46 53.74 -63.74 -34.95
CA ARG A 46 52.66 -62.77 -35.20
C ARG A 46 51.62 -62.82 -34.08
N GLY A 47 51.20 -64.00 -33.64
CA GLY A 47 50.29 -64.16 -32.51
C GLY A 47 50.87 -63.67 -31.19
N GLU A 48 52.18 -63.81 -30.97
CA GLU A 48 52.91 -63.22 -29.83
C GLU A 48 52.98 -61.69 -29.92
N LEU A 49 53.27 -61.15 -31.11
CA LEU A 49 53.33 -59.72 -31.36
C LEU A 49 51.95 -59.07 -31.26
N ASP A 50 50.89 -59.72 -31.75
CA ASP A 50 49.49 -59.29 -31.59
C ASP A 50 49.05 -59.30 -30.12
N LYS A 51 49.46 -60.32 -29.33
CA LYS A 51 49.23 -60.35 -27.88
C LYS A 51 49.98 -59.20 -27.18
N SER A 52 51.24 -58.99 -27.52
CA SER A 52 52.08 -57.90 -26.98
C SER A 52 51.50 -56.52 -27.33
N TRP A 53 51.09 -56.33 -28.58
CA TRP A 53 50.44 -55.11 -29.07
C TRP A 53 49.10 -54.87 -28.36
N ARG A 54 48.25 -55.89 -28.21
CA ARG A 54 46.99 -55.79 -27.45
C ARG A 54 47.24 -55.45 -25.99
N ALA A 55 48.23 -56.06 -25.34
CA ALA A 55 48.60 -55.75 -23.96
C ALA A 55 49.15 -54.32 -23.81
N MET A 56 49.98 -53.86 -24.73
CA MET A 56 50.49 -52.48 -24.78
C MET A 56 49.37 -51.47 -25.02
N MET A 57 48.51 -51.71 -26.01
CA MET A 57 47.34 -50.87 -26.31
C MET A 57 46.35 -50.82 -25.15
N LEU A 58 46.11 -51.94 -24.47
CA LEU A 58 45.27 -51.97 -23.25
C LEU A 58 45.93 -51.16 -22.12
N LYS A 59 47.23 -51.32 -21.88
CA LYS A 59 47.98 -50.53 -20.87
C LYS A 59 48.00 -49.02 -21.18
N ILE A 60 47.91 -48.64 -22.45
CA ILE A 60 47.79 -47.23 -22.89
C ILE A 60 46.34 -46.72 -22.78
N LYS A 61 45.33 -47.56 -23.06
CA LYS A 61 43.91 -47.16 -23.08
C LYS A 61 43.19 -47.29 -21.74
N GLU A 62 43.59 -48.20 -20.86
CA GLU A 62 43.02 -48.35 -19.51
C GLU A 62 43.05 -47.04 -18.70
N PRO A 63 44.16 -46.28 -18.58
CA PRO A 63 44.14 -45.01 -17.87
C PRO A 63 43.25 -43.96 -18.54
N VAL A 64 43.17 -43.96 -19.88
CA VAL A 64 42.27 -43.05 -20.63
C VAL A 64 40.81 -43.38 -20.32
N PHE A 65 40.40 -44.65 -20.40
CA PHE A 65 39.04 -45.06 -20.05
C PHE A 65 38.71 -44.81 -18.58
N ARG A 66 39.67 -44.98 -17.66
CA ARG A 66 39.49 -44.62 -16.24
C ARG A 66 39.22 -43.11 -16.09
N GLN A 67 39.99 -42.27 -16.79
CA GLN A 67 39.80 -40.82 -16.78
C GLN A 67 38.50 -40.38 -17.48
N ASP A 68 38.11 -41.02 -18.58
CA ASP A 68 36.83 -40.76 -19.28
C ASP A 68 35.63 -41.09 -18.36
N VAL A 69 35.70 -42.19 -17.61
CA VAL A 69 34.68 -42.58 -16.62
C VAL A 69 34.65 -41.63 -15.43
N GLU A 70 35.81 -41.18 -14.93
CA GLU A 70 35.93 -40.21 -13.83
C GLU A 70 35.37 -38.83 -14.23
N VAL A 71 35.67 -38.36 -15.45
CA VAL A 71 35.08 -37.14 -16.02
C VAL A 71 33.57 -37.30 -16.21
N MET A 72 33.10 -38.45 -16.71
CA MET A 72 31.67 -38.72 -16.87
C MET A 72 30.94 -38.78 -15.52
N TRP A 73 31.58 -39.33 -14.49
CA TRP A 73 31.08 -39.37 -13.11
C TRP A 73 30.91 -37.94 -12.54
N HIS A 74 31.95 -37.10 -12.60
CA HIS A 74 31.85 -35.72 -12.10
C HIS A 74 30.89 -34.84 -12.92
N VAL A 75 30.73 -35.11 -14.22
CA VAL A 75 29.68 -34.47 -15.03
C VAL A 75 28.29 -34.93 -14.59
N PHE A 76 28.12 -36.22 -14.27
CA PHE A 76 26.86 -36.74 -13.74
C PHE A 76 26.52 -36.16 -12.36
N GLU A 77 27.46 -36.16 -11.41
CA GLU A 77 27.32 -35.52 -10.08
C GLU A 77 26.88 -34.06 -10.22
N ARG A 78 27.62 -33.25 -10.99
CA ARG A 78 27.27 -31.83 -11.21
C ARG A 78 25.88 -31.64 -11.83
N VAL A 79 25.46 -32.53 -12.72
CA VAL A 79 24.12 -32.47 -13.33
C VAL A 79 23.04 -32.95 -12.34
N PHE A 80 23.35 -33.92 -11.49
CA PHE A 80 22.49 -34.40 -10.41
C PHE A 80 22.27 -33.30 -9.36
N ASP A 81 23.34 -32.74 -8.78
CA ASP A 81 23.29 -31.65 -7.81
C ASP A 81 22.53 -30.44 -8.33
N LYS A 82 22.74 -30.07 -9.60
CA LYS A 82 22.03 -28.96 -10.24
C LYS A 82 20.53 -29.26 -10.39
N LYS A 83 20.16 -30.50 -10.73
CA LYS A 83 18.75 -30.93 -10.82
C LYS A 83 18.10 -30.99 -9.44
N ASP A 84 18.75 -31.58 -8.45
CA ASP A 84 18.27 -31.64 -7.07
C ASP A 84 18.08 -30.22 -6.49
N HIS A 85 19.05 -29.32 -6.68
CA HIS A 85 18.89 -27.92 -6.32
C HIS A 85 17.68 -27.27 -7.00
N TYR A 86 17.45 -27.50 -8.31
CA TYR A 86 16.26 -26.98 -8.98
C TYR A 86 14.95 -27.60 -8.46
N ILE A 87 14.92 -28.90 -8.15
CA ILE A 87 13.76 -29.57 -7.55
C ILE A 87 13.47 -28.97 -6.17
N ASN A 88 14.47 -28.94 -5.29
CA ASN A 88 14.36 -28.36 -3.94
C ASN A 88 14.03 -26.87 -3.94
N HIS A 89 14.49 -26.09 -4.92
CA HIS A 89 14.10 -24.70 -5.11
C HIS A 89 12.65 -24.56 -5.62
N THR A 90 12.24 -25.41 -6.56
CA THR A 90 10.87 -25.40 -7.10
C THR A 90 9.84 -25.80 -6.03
N ILE A 91 10.15 -26.81 -5.20
CA ILE A 91 9.32 -27.20 -4.05
C ILE A 91 9.19 -26.03 -3.05
N LYS A 92 10.28 -25.32 -2.75
CA LYS A 92 10.23 -24.12 -1.89
C LYS A 92 9.35 -23.02 -2.48
N LEU A 93 9.46 -22.74 -3.79
CA LEU A 93 8.60 -21.77 -4.46
C LEU A 93 7.13 -22.20 -4.47
N MET A 94 6.84 -23.48 -4.68
CA MET A 94 5.49 -24.04 -4.66
C MET A 94 4.85 -23.91 -3.26
N ASN A 95 5.60 -24.22 -2.20
CA ASN A 95 5.13 -24.07 -0.82
C ASN A 95 4.87 -22.59 -0.46
N VAL A 96 5.69 -21.65 -0.96
CA VAL A 96 5.46 -20.20 -0.79
C VAL A 96 4.24 -19.73 -1.58
N ALA A 97 3.99 -20.28 -2.78
CA ALA A 97 2.81 -19.97 -3.58
C ALA A 97 1.52 -20.49 -2.93
N ASP A 98 1.54 -21.69 -2.33
CA ASP A 98 0.39 -22.24 -1.61
C ASP A 98 0.10 -21.45 -0.32
N ASP A 99 1.12 -21.13 0.48
CA ASP A 99 0.99 -20.26 1.67
C ASP A 99 0.44 -18.87 1.31
N GLN A 100 0.87 -18.27 0.19
CA GLN A 100 0.28 -17.03 -0.33
C GLN A 100 -1.19 -17.20 -0.77
N PHE A 101 -1.52 -18.31 -1.45
CA PHE A 101 -2.88 -18.62 -1.89
C PHE A 101 -3.82 -18.83 -0.69
N GLN A 102 -3.42 -19.64 0.30
CA GLN A 102 -4.22 -19.89 1.50
C GLN A 102 -4.44 -18.61 2.33
N ARG A 103 -3.42 -17.75 2.49
CA ARG A 103 -3.59 -16.42 3.13
C ARG A 103 -4.54 -15.52 2.35
N THR A 104 -4.49 -15.57 1.03
CA THR A 104 -5.38 -14.79 0.15
C THR A 104 -6.83 -15.26 0.28
N VAL A 105 -7.07 -16.58 0.27
CA VAL A 105 -8.40 -17.19 0.50
C VAL A 105 -8.92 -16.85 1.89
N ALA A 106 -8.09 -17.01 2.94
CA ALA A 106 -8.47 -16.65 4.31
C ALA A 106 -8.88 -15.17 4.41
N SER A 107 -8.09 -14.25 3.85
CA SER A 107 -8.39 -12.80 3.80
C SER A 107 -9.70 -12.48 3.06
N PHE A 108 -10.03 -13.23 2.00
CA PHE A 108 -11.32 -13.09 1.30
C PHE A 108 -12.49 -13.59 2.15
N CYS A 109 -12.38 -14.75 2.82
CA CYS A 109 -13.39 -15.24 3.76
C CYS A 109 -13.62 -14.21 4.89
N ASP A 110 -12.55 -13.75 5.52
CA ASP A 110 -12.54 -12.71 6.55
C ASP A 110 -13.28 -11.42 6.13
N THR A 111 -13.16 -11.04 4.85
CA THR A 111 -13.79 -9.86 4.27
C THR A 111 -15.27 -10.11 3.96
N ILE A 112 -15.62 -11.31 3.50
CA ILE A 112 -17.00 -11.75 3.28
C ILE A 112 -17.75 -11.85 4.61
N ASP A 113 -17.16 -12.46 5.63
CA ASP A 113 -17.77 -12.59 6.96
C ASP A 113 -17.96 -11.24 7.64
N ARG A 114 -17.00 -10.31 7.54
CA ARG A 114 -17.18 -8.92 7.99
C ARG A 114 -18.33 -8.22 7.27
N MET A 115 -18.50 -8.45 5.97
CA MET A 115 -19.59 -7.90 5.17
C MET A 115 -20.95 -8.51 5.52
N ILE A 116 -21.03 -9.83 5.72
CA ILE A 116 -22.24 -10.55 6.15
C ILE A 116 -22.68 -10.07 7.54
N ASN A 117 -21.75 -10.04 8.51
CA ASN A 117 -22.05 -9.57 9.87
C ASN A 117 -22.52 -8.12 9.88
N LYS A 118 -21.96 -7.24 9.03
CA LYS A 118 -22.48 -5.88 8.87
C LYS A 118 -23.91 -5.88 8.32
N PHE A 119 -24.18 -6.61 7.24
CA PHE A 119 -25.54 -6.64 6.67
C PHE A 119 -26.58 -7.23 7.64
N LEU A 120 -26.20 -8.21 8.47
CA LEU A 120 -27.07 -8.74 9.53
C LEU A 120 -27.36 -7.67 10.60
N ALA A 121 -26.36 -6.92 11.05
CA ALA A 121 -26.54 -5.83 12.01
C ALA A 121 -27.37 -4.66 11.44
N ASP A 122 -27.14 -4.28 10.17
CA ASP A 122 -27.92 -3.27 9.47
C ASP A 122 -29.39 -3.71 9.31
N LEU A 123 -29.65 -4.98 8.97
CA LEU A 123 -30.99 -5.57 8.90
C LEU A 123 -31.69 -5.61 10.27
N GLU A 124 -30.99 -6.01 11.33
CA GLU A 124 -31.55 -6.05 12.69
C GLU A 124 -31.91 -4.63 13.18
N ASN A 125 -31.07 -3.64 12.89
CA ASN A 125 -31.31 -2.23 13.19
C ASN A 125 -32.53 -1.69 12.42
N MET A 126 -32.61 -1.95 11.11
CA MET A 126 -33.78 -1.56 10.30
C MET A 126 -35.06 -2.24 10.77
N SER A 127 -34.99 -3.51 11.20
CA SER A 127 -36.13 -4.24 11.78
C SER A 127 -36.60 -3.59 13.09
N LYS A 128 -35.68 -3.30 14.03
CA LYS A 128 -35.98 -2.60 15.29
C LYS A 128 -36.59 -1.21 15.04
N GLN A 129 -36.04 -0.43 14.12
CA GLN A 129 -36.59 0.88 13.74
C GLN A 129 -37.98 0.77 13.12
N ASN A 130 -38.22 -0.19 12.24
CA ASN A 130 -39.53 -0.40 11.64
C ASN A 130 -40.59 -0.83 12.68
N VAL A 131 -40.23 -1.71 13.63
CA VAL A 131 -41.11 -2.10 14.74
C VAL A 131 -41.44 -0.89 15.61
N GLU A 132 -40.45 -0.08 15.99
CA GLU A 132 -40.66 1.09 16.86
C GLU A 132 -41.49 2.18 16.17
N THR A 133 -41.20 2.51 14.91
CA THR A 133 -42.02 3.45 14.12
C THR A 133 -43.45 2.94 13.91
N THR A 134 -43.65 1.62 13.71
CA THR A 134 -45.00 1.03 13.65
C THR A 134 -45.71 1.15 15.00
N ARG A 135 -45.03 0.87 16.12
CA ARG A 135 -45.57 0.99 17.49
C ARG A 135 -45.97 2.43 17.82
N GLU A 136 -45.14 3.40 17.45
CA GLU A 136 -45.47 4.82 17.61
C GLU A 136 -46.66 5.25 16.75
N LEU A 137 -46.71 4.84 15.48
CA LEU A 137 -47.82 5.20 14.58
C LEU A 137 -49.15 4.61 15.03
N LEU A 138 -49.16 3.34 15.49
CA LEU A 138 -50.34 2.72 16.08
C LEU A 138 -50.79 3.46 17.33
N LYS A 139 -49.88 3.77 18.27
CA LYS A 139 -50.23 4.52 19.47
C LYS A 139 -50.80 5.90 19.14
N ARG A 140 -50.19 6.64 18.20
CA ARG A 140 -50.73 7.95 17.78
C ARG A 140 -52.13 7.83 17.19
N ALA A 141 -52.40 6.80 16.39
CA ALA A 141 -53.74 6.54 15.85
C ALA A 141 -54.75 6.15 16.94
N GLU A 142 -54.34 5.42 17.97
CA GLU A 142 -55.16 5.12 19.16
C GLU A 142 -55.44 6.39 20.00
N ASP A 143 -54.42 7.19 20.29
CA ASP A 143 -54.52 8.48 20.99
C ASP A 143 -55.44 9.48 20.22
N GLU A 144 -55.31 9.54 18.89
CA GLU A 144 -56.16 10.37 18.01
C GLU A 144 -57.61 9.85 17.93
N ALA A 145 -57.82 8.54 17.81
CA ALA A 145 -59.16 7.94 17.78
C ALA A 145 -59.90 8.14 19.12
N ALA A 146 -59.21 7.93 20.25
CA ALA A 146 -59.75 8.19 21.57
C ALA A 146 -60.15 9.67 21.74
N LYS A 147 -59.32 10.60 21.25
CA LYS A 147 -59.66 12.03 21.24
C LYS A 147 -60.89 12.32 20.39
N ILE A 148 -60.96 11.80 19.16
CA ILE A 148 -62.12 12.02 18.26
C ILE A 148 -63.41 11.49 18.91
N MET A 149 -63.36 10.36 19.62
CA MET A 149 -64.52 9.84 20.37
C MET A 149 -64.90 10.73 21.56
N ALA A 150 -63.93 11.29 22.28
CA ALA A 150 -64.18 12.24 23.38
C ALA A 150 -64.79 13.57 22.86
N ASP A 151 -64.20 14.16 21.83
CA ASP A 151 -64.69 15.38 21.18
C ASP A 151 -66.11 15.17 20.60
N HIS A 152 -66.38 14.00 20.01
CA HIS A 152 -67.70 13.64 19.46
C HIS A 152 -68.76 13.48 20.56
N THR A 153 -68.47 12.76 21.64
CA THR A 153 -69.43 12.56 22.74
C THR A 153 -69.67 13.85 23.54
N ALA A 154 -68.67 14.72 23.68
CA ALA A 154 -68.86 16.06 24.21
C ALA A 154 -69.77 16.94 23.33
N ALA A 155 -69.60 16.88 22.00
CA ALA A 155 -70.48 17.58 21.07
C ALA A 155 -71.91 17.02 21.05
N GLU A 156 -72.06 15.69 21.13
CA GLU A 156 -73.37 15.04 21.18
C GLU A 156 -74.15 15.40 22.45
N THR A 157 -73.52 15.28 23.62
CA THR A 157 -74.16 15.63 24.91
C THR A 157 -74.54 17.12 24.99
N HIS A 158 -73.72 18.01 24.42
CA HIS A 158 -74.07 19.42 24.29
C HIS A 158 -75.29 19.66 23.38
N LEU A 159 -75.39 18.94 22.24
CA LEU A 159 -76.55 19.02 21.35
C LEU A 159 -77.82 18.42 22.00
N GLN A 160 -77.69 17.31 22.73
CA GLN A 160 -78.79 16.73 23.51
C GLN A 160 -79.32 17.71 24.57
N LEU A 161 -78.42 18.44 25.26
CA LEU A 161 -78.79 19.46 26.24
C LEU A 161 -79.52 20.65 25.59
N LEU A 162 -79.04 21.14 24.45
CA LEU A 162 -79.72 22.20 23.69
C LEU A 162 -81.11 21.76 23.20
N LEU A 163 -81.24 20.53 22.71
CA LEU A 163 -82.54 19.96 22.31
C LEU A 163 -83.48 19.84 23.51
N TYR A 164 -83.00 19.36 24.67
CA TYR A 164 -83.80 19.27 25.90
C TYR A 164 -84.31 20.65 26.34
N HIS A 165 -83.45 21.67 26.34
CA HIS A 165 -83.87 23.04 26.66
C HIS A 165 -84.86 23.61 25.63
N ALA A 166 -84.64 23.39 24.33
CA ALA A 166 -85.55 23.84 23.28
C ALA A 166 -86.94 23.18 23.40
N HIS A 167 -86.99 21.87 23.66
CA HIS A 167 -88.23 21.15 23.93
C HIS A 167 -88.91 21.67 25.20
N HIS A 168 -88.19 21.83 26.32
CA HIS A 168 -88.75 22.35 27.56
C HIS A 168 -89.31 23.79 27.40
N ILE A 169 -88.65 24.66 26.64
CA ILE A 169 -89.14 26.02 26.33
C ILE A 169 -90.36 25.96 25.42
N SER A 170 -90.37 25.08 24.41
CA SER A 170 -91.52 24.86 23.54
C SER A 170 -92.73 24.32 24.29
N ASP A 171 -92.54 23.34 25.17
CA ASP A 171 -93.61 22.72 25.94
C ASP A 171 -94.16 23.66 27.01
N THR A 172 -93.30 24.40 27.72
CA THR A 172 -93.77 25.42 28.68
C THR A 172 -94.52 26.55 27.99
N LEU A 173 -94.05 27.03 26.83
CA LEU A 173 -94.77 28.01 26.02
C LEU A 173 -96.09 27.45 25.47
N ALA A 174 -96.12 26.18 25.05
CA ALA A 174 -97.35 25.52 24.61
C ALA A 174 -98.34 25.35 25.77
N TRP A 175 -97.86 25.06 26.99
CA TRP A 175 -98.70 24.97 28.19
C TRP A 175 -99.23 26.33 28.65
N THR A 176 -98.43 27.39 28.67
CA THR A 176 -98.92 28.74 29.00
C THR A 176 -99.88 29.26 27.93
N THR A 177 -99.52 29.14 26.65
CA THR A 177 -100.38 29.52 25.52
C THR A 177 -101.68 28.71 25.52
N ARG A 178 -101.64 27.42 25.87
CA ARG A 178 -102.85 26.59 26.04
C ARG A 178 -103.65 26.99 27.27
N GLY A 179 -103.00 27.37 28.37
CA GLY A 179 -103.68 27.89 29.57
C GLY A 179 -104.41 29.19 29.26
N GLU A 180 -103.72 30.18 28.69
CA GLU A 180 -104.32 31.43 28.22
C GLU A 180 -105.43 31.21 27.19
N ASN A 181 -105.21 30.34 26.21
CA ASN A 181 -106.22 30.02 25.21
C ASN A 181 -107.37 29.20 25.79
N MET A 182 -107.19 28.44 26.88
CA MET A 182 -108.30 27.80 27.59
C MET A 182 -109.05 28.79 28.49
N VAL A 183 -108.40 29.78 29.10
CA VAL A 183 -109.11 30.88 29.78
C VAL A 183 -109.92 31.69 28.76
N LYS A 184 -109.29 32.17 27.68
CA LYS A 184 -109.98 32.87 26.59
C LYS A 184 -111.07 32.00 25.95
N ALA A 185 -110.81 30.72 25.72
CA ALA A 185 -111.80 29.81 25.16
C ALA A 185 -112.83 29.31 26.18
N ASP A 186 -112.67 29.47 27.49
CA ASP A 186 -113.72 29.22 28.49
C ASP A 186 -114.55 30.48 28.78
N GLU A 187 -113.96 31.68 28.70
CA GLU A 187 -114.71 32.94 28.58
C GLU A 187 -115.57 32.95 27.32
N ASP A 188 -114.96 32.64 26.16
CA ASP A 188 -115.66 32.56 24.88
C ASP A 188 -116.55 31.32 24.82
N ARG A 189 -116.23 30.17 25.43
CA ARG A 189 -117.17 29.04 25.58
C ARG A 189 -118.26 29.33 26.60
N SER A 190 -118.15 30.32 27.47
CA SER A 190 -119.28 30.76 28.30
C SER A 190 -120.26 31.58 27.45
N LYS A 191 -119.76 32.61 26.74
CA LYS A 191 -120.52 33.42 25.76
C LYS A 191 -121.14 32.52 24.68
N TYR A 192 -120.30 31.69 24.05
CA TYR A 192 -120.67 30.60 23.13
C TYR A 192 -121.12 29.32 23.86
N LEU A 193 -121.51 29.32 25.13
CA LEU A 193 -122.42 28.27 25.66
C LEU A 193 -123.82 28.83 25.59
N ASP A 194 -124.00 30.07 26.03
CA ASP A 194 -125.28 30.77 25.92
C ASP A 194 -125.70 30.97 24.46
N GLU A 195 -124.78 31.30 23.54
CA GLU A 195 -125.09 31.38 22.11
C GLU A 195 -125.12 30.00 21.45
N ARG A 196 -124.13 29.13 21.72
CA ARG A 196 -124.08 27.82 21.07
C ARG A 196 -125.23 26.94 21.52
N GLU A 197 -125.63 26.82 22.78
CA GLU A 197 -126.70 25.86 23.12
C GLU A 197 -128.04 26.22 22.45
N LYS A 198 -128.27 27.52 22.18
CA LYS A 198 -129.34 28.03 21.29
C LYS A 198 -129.07 27.69 19.82
N LEU A 199 -127.87 27.98 19.32
CA LEU A 199 -127.48 27.72 17.93
C LEU A 199 -127.18 26.24 17.63
N ARG A 200 -127.15 25.36 18.63
CA ARG A 200 -126.77 23.93 18.59
C ARG A 200 -127.97 23.04 18.81
N SER A 201 -128.96 23.45 19.60
CA SER A 201 -130.31 22.90 19.42
C SER A 201 -130.81 23.17 17.99
N PHE A 202 -130.45 24.31 17.38
CA PHE A 202 -130.69 24.57 15.95
C PHE A 202 -129.74 23.79 15.02
N LEU A 203 -128.42 23.95 15.19
CA LEU A 203 -127.42 23.38 14.27
C LEU A 203 -127.11 21.91 14.51
N GLU A 204 -127.27 21.28 15.68
CA GLU A 204 -127.18 19.80 15.75
C GLU A 204 -128.35 19.16 15.01
N ASN A 205 -129.53 19.77 14.97
CA ASN A 205 -130.64 19.28 14.16
C ASN A 205 -130.35 19.42 12.65
N SER A 206 -129.87 20.58 12.20
CA SER A 206 -129.49 20.79 10.79
C SER A 206 -128.21 20.02 10.40
N TYR A 207 -127.19 20.02 11.26
CA TYR A 207 -125.95 19.29 11.09
C TYR A 207 -126.21 17.80 11.08
N ASN A 208 -126.97 17.20 12.01
CA ASN A 208 -127.19 15.76 12.00
C ASN A 208 -127.86 15.30 10.69
N ALA A 209 -128.82 16.06 10.14
CA ALA A 209 -129.38 15.80 8.82
C ALA A 209 -128.30 15.88 7.71
N ILE A 210 -127.59 17.01 7.60
CA ILE A 210 -126.53 17.22 6.59
C ILE A 210 -125.34 16.25 6.80
N TRP A 211 -125.10 15.79 8.02
CA TRP A 211 -124.03 14.89 8.45
C TRP A 211 -124.40 13.44 8.17
N ASP A 212 -125.67 13.06 8.22
CA ASP A 212 -126.15 11.76 7.77
C ASP A 212 -126.23 11.68 6.23
N GLU A 213 -126.63 12.77 5.55
CA GLU A 213 -126.47 12.89 4.09
C GLU A 213 -124.99 12.86 3.68
N TYR A 214 -124.12 13.63 4.34
CA TYR A 214 -122.68 13.64 4.09
C TYR A 214 -122.05 12.28 4.42
N LYS A 215 -122.44 11.60 5.51
CA LYS A 215 -122.05 10.20 5.76
C LYS A 215 -122.49 9.29 4.64
N ALA A 216 -123.71 9.43 4.10
CA ALA A 216 -124.20 8.60 3.01
C ALA A 216 -123.39 8.81 1.73
N VAL A 217 -123.16 10.07 1.33
CA VAL A 217 -122.34 10.45 0.17
C VAL A 217 -120.87 10.04 0.37
N LEU A 218 -120.27 10.30 1.53
CA LEU A 218 -118.90 9.94 1.86
C LEU A 218 -118.74 8.41 1.90
N LYS A 219 -119.70 7.67 2.46
CA LYS A 219 -119.70 6.20 2.47
C LYS A 219 -119.83 5.64 1.07
N ALA A 220 -120.70 6.19 0.22
CA ALA A 220 -120.84 5.81 -1.19
C ALA A 220 -119.57 6.13 -2.01
N TYR A 221 -118.93 7.27 -1.76
CA TYR A 221 -117.66 7.64 -2.38
C TYR A 221 -116.50 6.75 -1.90
N VAL A 222 -116.44 6.43 -0.61
CA VAL A 222 -115.42 5.54 -0.03
C VAL A 222 -115.59 4.10 -0.54
N THR A 223 -116.81 3.56 -0.62
CA THR A 223 -117.03 2.22 -1.20
C THR A 223 -116.78 2.21 -2.71
N GLY A 224 -117.32 3.19 -3.45
CA GLY A 224 -117.15 3.31 -4.90
C GLY A 224 -115.68 3.52 -5.33
N THR A 225 -114.89 4.22 -4.52
CA THR A 225 -113.45 4.40 -4.78
C THR A 225 -112.55 3.37 -4.11
N ALA A 226 -113.04 2.47 -3.25
CA ALA A 226 -112.22 1.54 -2.48
C ALA A 226 -111.26 0.69 -3.33
N GLU A 227 -111.77 0.06 -4.40
CA GLU A 227 -110.93 -0.74 -5.30
C GLU A 227 -110.00 0.12 -6.15
N ASN A 228 -110.41 1.33 -6.57
CA ASN A 228 -109.52 2.26 -7.27
C ASN A 228 -108.37 2.74 -6.34
N GLN A 229 -108.64 3.09 -5.09
CA GLN A 229 -107.61 3.43 -4.11
C GLN A 229 -106.67 2.24 -3.87
N LYS A 230 -107.20 1.01 -3.81
CA LYS A 230 -106.44 -0.24 -3.65
C LYS A 230 -105.59 -0.55 -4.89
N ALA A 231 -106.07 -0.26 -6.10
CA ALA A 231 -105.32 -0.34 -7.34
C ALA A 231 -104.19 0.71 -7.40
N VAL A 232 -104.46 1.98 -7.08
CA VAL A 232 -103.44 3.04 -7.01
C VAL A 232 -102.38 2.73 -5.95
N ARG A 233 -102.76 2.20 -4.78
CA ARG A 233 -101.79 1.73 -3.75
C ARG A 233 -100.92 0.57 -4.27
N LYS A 234 -101.47 -0.36 -5.08
CA LYS A 234 -100.67 -1.42 -5.72
C LYS A 234 -99.72 -0.87 -6.79
N LEU A 235 -100.18 0.09 -7.60
CA LEU A 235 -99.35 0.73 -8.64
C LEU A 235 -98.21 1.55 -8.03
N ARG A 236 -98.49 2.42 -7.04
CA ARG A 236 -97.44 3.19 -6.34
C ARG A 236 -96.38 2.31 -5.67
N ARG A 237 -96.74 1.12 -5.15
CA ARG A 237 -95.75 0.16 -4.63
C ARG A 237 -94.81 -0.37 -5.72
N LYS A 238 -95.32 -0.62 -6.94
CA LYS A 238 -94.48 -1.00 -8.10
C LYS A 238 -93.64 0.17 -8.59
N GLU A 239 -94.24 1.36 -8.67
CA GLU A 239 -93.59 2.62 -9.07
C GLU A 239 -92.40 2.95 -8.17
N ASN A 240 -92.59 2.95 -6.85
CA ASN A 240 -91.51 3.15 -5.87
C ASN A 240 -90.40 2.09 -6.03
N MET A 241 -90.76 0.81 -6.12
CA MET A 241 -89.78 -0.29 -6.32
C MET A 241 -88.99 -0.12 -7.62
N MET A 242 -89.62 0.35 -8.71
CA MET A 242 -88.92 0.65 -9.96
C MET A 242 -88.03 1.90 -9.82
N ALA A 243 -88.46 2.92 -9.10
CA ALA A 243 -87.66 4.11 -8.81
C ALA A 243 -86.41 3.78 -7.97
N ASP A 244 -86.54 2.93 -6.95
CA ASP A 244 -85.42 2.41 -6.15
C ASP A 244 -84.42 1.62 -7.01
N ILE A 245 -84.92 0.77 -7.91
CA ILE A 245 -84.08 0.04 -8.87
C ILE A 245 -83.36 1.02 -9.80
N ILE A 246 -84.06 1.99 -10.38
CA ILE A 246 -83.49 3.02 -11.29
C ILE A 246 -82.41 3.84 -10.55
N ALA A 247 -82.66 4.28 -9.32
CA ALA A 247 -81.68 4.99 -8.50
C ALA A 247 -80.44 4.13 -8.20
N SER A 248 -80.64 2.84 -7.88
CA SER A 248 -79.53 1.90 -7.63
C SER A 248 -78.67 1.67 -8.88
N GLN A 249 -79.28 1.61 -10.08
CA GLN A 249 -78.58 1.45 -11.34
C GLN A 249 -77.89 2.76 -11.76
N GLY A 250 -78.52 3.92 -11.54
CA GLY A 250 -77.89 5.23 -11.74
C GLY A 250 -76.61 5.39 -10.90
N LYS A 251 -76.65 4.98 -9.62
CA LYS A 251 -75.46 4.97 -8.75
C LYS A 251 -74.36 4.02 -9.26
N LYS A 252 -74.72 2.83 -9.77
CA LYS A 252 -73.75 1.90 -10.39
C LYS A 252 -73.14 2.49 -11.66
N ILE A 253 -73.94 3.10 -12.53
CA ILE A 253 -73.47 3.74 -13.77
C ILE A 253 -72.51 4.89 -13.46
N ALA A 254 -72.85 5.75 -12.49
CA ALA A 254 -71.97 6.84 -12.05
C ALA A 254 -70.62 6.34 -11.50
N ASN A 255 -70.63 5.26 -10.70
CA ASN A 255 -69.40 4.64 -10.21
C ASN A 255 -68.54 4.08 -11.37
N SER A 256 -69.16 3.39 -12.33
CA SER A 256 -68.47 2.82 -13.50
C SER A 256 -67.90 3.89 -14.44
N ASP A 257 -68.63 4.98 -14.68
CA ASP A 257 -68.14 6.14 -15.45
C ASP A 257 -66.98 6.85 -14.72
N GLY A 258 -67.07 7.04 -13.41
CA GLY A 258 -65.96 7.56 -12.59
C GLY A 258 -64.70 6.68 -12.67
N MET A 259 -64.86 5.35 -12.69
CA MET A 259 -63.77 4.41 -12.88
C MET A 259 -63.20 4.46 -14.31
N LEU A 260 -64.04 4.50 -15.34
CA LEU A 260 -63.64 4.65 -16.74
C LEU A 260 -62.86 5.95 -16.99
N LYS A 261 -63.32 7.07 -16.40
CA LYS A 261 -62.61 8.36 -16.47
C LYS A 261 -61.23 8.30 -15.83
N ARG A 262 -61.11 7.66 -14.65
CA ARG A 262 -59.81 7.45 -13.99
C ARG A 262 -58.87 6.60 -14.84
N LEU A 263 -59.34 5.45 -15.34
CA LEU A 263 -58.53 4.54 -16.17
C LEU A 263 -58.09 5.21 -17.49
N ARG A 264 -58.94 6.02 -18.12
CA ARG A 264 -58.57 6.83 -19.30
C ARG A 264 -57.50 7.87 -18.99
N LEU A 265 -57.59 8.57 -17.85
CA LEU A 265 -56.56 9.53 -17.42
C LEU A 265 -55.23 8.83 -17.10
N GLU A 266 -55.27 7.66 -16.46
CA GLU A 266 -54.07 6.87 -16.20
C GLU A 266 -53.43 6.33 -17.48
N LEU A 267 -54.23 5.85 -18.45
CA LEU A 267 -53.76 5.42 -19.77
C LEU A 267 -53.10 6.58 -20.51
N MET A 268 -53.74 7.75 -20.59
CA MET A 268 -53.17 8.96 -21.18
C MET A 268 -51.84 9.37 -20.52
N ALA A 269 -51.70 9.20 -19.20
CA ALA A 269 -50.44 9.45 -18.49
C ALA A 269 -49.36 8.39 -18.75
N TYR A 270 -49.73 7.15 -19.09
CA TYR A 270 -48.79 6.14 -19.59
C TYR A 270 -48.37 6.41 -21.05
N GLU A 271 -49.32 6.71 -21.94
CA GLU A 271 -49.11 6.98 -23.37
C GLU A 271 -48.31 8.26 -23.62
N SER A 272 -48.63 9.35 -22.90
CA SER A 272 -47.83 10.59 -22.87
C SER A 272 -46.40 10.36 -22.32
N GLY A 273 -46.16 9.21 -21.70
CA GLY A 273 -44.83 8.82 -21.23
C GLY A 273 -44.29 9.69 -20.09
N THR A 274 -45.14 10.43 -19.37
CA THR A 274 -44.74 11.27 -18.22
C THR A 274 -44.17 10.40 -17.09
N LYS A 275 -44.82 9.27 -16.79
CA LYS A 275 -44.32 8.23 -15.88
C LYS A 275 -42.94 7.70 -16.31
N GLN A 276 -42.64 7.67 -17.61
CA GLN A 276 -41.33 7.26 -18.14
C GLN A 276 -40.29 8.40 -18.17
N ALA A 277 -40.72 9.66 -18.16
CA ALA A 277 -39.83 10.83 -18.22
C ALA A 277 -38.90 10.87 -17.00
N VAL A 278 -39.42 10.58 -15.80
CA VAL A 278 -38.64 10.48 -14.55
C VAL A 278 -37.52 9.44 -14.65
N PHE A 279 -37.78 8.29 -15.28
CA PHE A 279 -36.75 7.26 -15.50
C PHE A 279 -35.72 7.70 -16.55
N ARG A 280 -36.15 8.35 -17.64
CA ARG A 280 -35.24 8.92 -18.65
C ARG A 280 -34.32 9.98 -18.03
N GLU A 281 -34.87 10.86 -17.19
CA GLU A 281 -34.13 11.93 -16.52
C GLU A 281 -33.16 11.38 -15.46
N ARG A 282 -33.59 10.45 -14.59
CA ARG A 282 -32.73 9.77 -13.62
C ARG A 282 -31.56 9.07 -14.32
N ARG A 283 -31.82 8.35 -15.42
CA ARG A 283 -30.81 7.68 -16.25
C ARG A 283 -29.82 8.68 -16.86
N ASN A 284 -30.30 9.81 -17.38
CA ASN A 284 -29.44 10.84 -17.96
C ASN A 284 -28.53 11.46 -16.89
N ARG A 285 -29.06 11.83 -15.71
CA ARG A 285 -28.28 12.31 -14.56
C ARG A 285 -27.19 11.32 -14.11
N HIS A 286 -27.46 10.01 -14.13
CA HIS A 286 -26.44 8.99 -13.86
C HIS A 286 -25.37 8.93 -14.96
N ARG A 287 -25.77 8.97 -16.25
CA ARG A 287 -24.84 8.98 -17.38
C ARG A 287 -23.89 10.17 -17.36
N GLU A 288 -24.40 11.35 -17.01
CA GLU A 288 -23.60 12.56 -16.82
C GLU A 288 -22.65 12.46 -15.61
N ALA A 289 -23.11 11.91 -14.49
CA ALA A 289 -22.27 11.71 -13.31
C ALA A 289 -21.10 10.75 -13.61
N CYS A 290 -21.37 9.63 -14.27
CA CYS A 290 -20.33 8.70 -14.75
C CYS A 290 -19.37 9.36 -15.74
N PHE A 291 -19.86 10.22 -16.65
CA PHE A 291 -19.02 10.97 -17.58
C PHE A 291 -18.10 11.96 -16.85
N ARG A 292 -18.63 12.75 -15.91
CA ARG A 292 -17.84 13.68 -15.08
C ARG A 292 -16.77 12.93 -14.27
N LEU A 293 -17.12 11.83 -13.61
CA LEU A 293 -16.18 11.02 -12.83
C LEU A 293 -15.07 10.43 -13.72
N LYS A 294 -15.43 9.90 -14.90
CA LYS A 294 -14.45 9.37 -15.85
C LYS A 294 -13.49 10.45 -16.35
N HIS A 295 -13.99 11.66 -16.62
CA HIS A 295 -13.16 12.79 -17.05
C HIS A 295 -12.25 13.30 -15.92
N GLN A 296 -12.76 13.35 -14.68
CA GLN A 296 -11.95 13.66 -13.49
C GLN A 296 -10.83 12.64 -13.29
N MET A 297 -11.11 11.34 -13.45
CA MET A 297 -10.12 10.27 -13.33
C MET A 297 -9.01 10.39 -14.37
N TYR A 298 -9.34 10.64 -15.64
CA TYR A 298 -8.32 10.88 -16.68
C TYR A 298 -7.50 12.15 -16.44
N ASN A 299 -8.13 13.24 -15.98
CA ASN A 299 -7.42 14.46 -15.62
C ASN A 299 -6.50 14.25 -14.41
N GLY A 300 -6.94 13.48 -13.40
CA GLY A 300 -6.16 13.10 -12.23
C GLY A 300 -4.89 12.36 -12.62
N VAL A 301 -5.02 11.24 -13.35
CA VAL A 301 -3.86 10.48 -13.86
C VAL A 301 -2.89 11.36 -14.65
N ALA A 302 -3.39 12.30 -15.47
CA ALA A 302 -2.56 13.23 -16.24
C ALA A 302 -1.89 14.35 -15.37
N ILE A 303 -2.36 14.58 -14.15
CA ILE A 303 -1.72 15.44 -13.14
C ILE A 303 -0.72 14.61 -12.34
N ASP A 304 -1.11 13.43 -11.88
CA ASP A 304 -0.28 12.53 -11.06
C ASP A 304 1.01 12.15 -11.79
N VAL A 305 0.94 11.83 -13.09
CA VAL A 305 2.11 11.57 -13.95
C VAL A 305 3.05 12.77 -14.02
N LYS A 306 2.52 14.01 -14.05
CA LYS A 306 3.34 15.24 -14.06
C LYS A 306 3.97 15.52 -12.70
N GLN A 307 3.22 15.29 -11.60
CA GLN A 307 3.74 15.46 -10.25
C GLN A 307 4.82 14.41 -9.94
N LEU A 308 4.63 13.16 -10.35
CA LEU A 308 5.63 12.10 -10.22
C LEU A 308 6.89 12.40 -11.02
N ALA A 309 6.76 12.86 -12.28
CA ALA A 309 7.92 13.26 -13.09
C ALA A 309 8.68 14.44 -12.49
N LEU A 310 7.98 15.42 -11.90
CA LEU A 310 8.60 16.53 -11.17
C LEU A 310 9.30 16.05 -9.88
N LEU A 311 8.65 15.16 -9.11
CA LEU A 311 9.20 14.61 -7.87
C LEU A 311 10.47 13.81 -8.12
N VAL A 312 10.46 12.91 -9.12
CA VAL A 312 11.64 12.12 -9.53
C VAL A 312 12.79 13.05 -9.93
N LYS A 313 12.52 14.06 -10.77
CA LYS A 313 13.57 15.02 -11.14
C LYS A 313 14.14 15.74 -9.92
N VAL A 314 13.29 16.23 -9.01
CA VAL A 314 13.76 16.95 -7.80
C VAL A 314 14.52 16.03 -6.84
N SER A 315 14.18 14.74 -6.75
CA SER A 315 15.00 13.77 -6.01
C SER A 315 16.33 13.49 -6.69
N ASP A 316 16.37 13.36 -8.02
CA ASP A 316 17.61 13.12 -8.77
C ASP A 316 18.56 14.33 -8.69
N ASP A 317 18.04 15.55 -8.90
CA ASP A 317 18.77 16.81 -8.73
C ASP A 317 19.35 16.93 -7.29
N ALA A 318 18.61 16.49 -6.27
CA ALA A 318 19.04 16.52 -4.87
C ALA A 318 20.08 15.43 -4.53
N VAL A 319 19.93 14.22 -5.07
CA VAL A 319 20.91 13.13 -4.92
C VAL A 319 22.22 13.52 -5.59
N GLU A 320 22.19 14.03 -6.83
CA GLU A 320 23.38 14.46 -7.56
C GLU A 320 24.12 15.60 -6.81
N TRP A 321 23.38 16.52 -6.18
CA TRP A 321 23.97 17.54 -5.30
C TRP A 321 24.63 16.94 -4.04
N LEU A 322 23.98 15.98 -3.39
CA LEU A 322 24.50 15.28 -2.21
C LEU A 322 25.75 14.46 -2.54
N GLU A 323 25.79 13.77 -3.69
CA GLU A 323 26.99 13.08 -4.17
C GLU A 323 28.14 14.05 -4.44
N LYS A 324 27.87 15.16 -5.13
CA LYS A 324 28.87 16.23 -5.35
C LYS A 324 29.36 16.86 -4.05
N ALA A 325 28.53 16.93 -3.01
CA ALA A 325 28.94 17.36 -1.68
C ALA A 325 29.79 16.29 -0.97
N PHE A 326 29.38 15.03 -1.00
CA PHE A 326 30.12 13.90 -0.44
C PHE A 326 31.51 13.75 -1.04
N GLN A 327 31.64 13.83 -2.37
CA GLN A 327 32.94 13.78 -3.08
C GLN A 327 33.89 14.90 -2.61
N LYS A 328 33.37 16.11 -2.31
CA LYS A 328 34.17 17.21 -1.75
C LYS A 328 34.63 16.89 -0.32
N VAL A 329 33.74 16.35 0.52
CA VAL A 329 34.06 15.97 1.90
C VAL A 329 35.07 14.82 1.94
N ASP A 330 34.90 13.78 1.13
CA ASP A 330 35.87 12.68 0.99
C ASP A 330 37.24 13.19 0.52
N LYS A 331 37.28 14.06 -0.50
CA LYS A 331 38.54 14.70 -0.94
C LYS A 331 39.21 15.49 0.19
N ILE A 332 38.45 16.24 0.99
CA ILE A 332 38.97 16.98 2.15
C ILE A 332 39.49 16.01 3.23
N LEU A 333 38.77 14.93 3.53
CA LEU A 333 39.18 13.92 4.52
C LEU A 333 40.43 13.16 4.08
N ARG A 334 40.54 12.77 2.80
CA ARG A 334 41.75 12.14 2.22
C ARG A 334 42.95 13.09 2.29
N MET A 335 42.77 14.36 1.92
CA MET A 335 43.84 15.37 2.04
C MET A 335 44.25 15.59 3.50
N ALA A 336 43.30 15.72 4.43
CA ALA A 336 43.58 15.83 5.86
C ALA A 336 44.32 14.59 6.39
N GLY A 337 43.93 13.38 5.97
CA GLY A 337 44.62 12.13 6.30
C GLY A 337 46.04 12.04 5.75
N LEU A 338 46.29 12.58 4.55
CA LEU A 338 47.64 12.68 3.97
C LEU A 338 48.50 13.71 4.73
N CYS A 339 48.00 14.93 4.96
CA CYS A 339 48.68 15.94 5.77
C CYS A 339 48.99 15.40 7.18
N ARG A 340 48.06 14.66 7.79
CA ARG A 340 48.23 14.03 9.11
C ARG A 340 49.34 12.99 9.16
N LYS A 341 49.88 12.50 8.04
CA LYS A 341 51.10 11.66 8.08
C LYS A 341 52.31 12.47 8.56
N PHE A 342 52.49 13.68 8.05
CA PHE A 342 53.68 14.53 8.28
C PHE A 342 53.70 15.29 9.61
N GLU A 343 52.57 15.36 10.32
CA GLU A 343 52.48 16.01 11.65
C GLU A 343 53.34 15.30 12.71
N THR A 344 53.91 16.05 13.65
CA THR A 344 54.62 15.46 14.79
C THR A 344 53.67 14.71 15.74
N ARG A 345 54.21 13.84 16.61
CA ARG A 345 53.40 13.20 17.68
C ARG A 345 52.71 14.24 18.58
N ARG A 346 53.36 15.37 18.87
CA ARG A 346 52.80 16.46 19.69
C ARG A 346 51.58 17.11 18.99
N GLU A 347 51.64 17.34 17.68
CA GLU A 347 50.54 17.93 16.90
C GLU A 347 49.41 16.94 16.58
N LYS A 348 49.69 15.63 16.64
CA LYS A 348 48.68 14.56 16.51
C LYS A 348 47.84 14.38 17.77
N VAL A 349 48.42 14.62 18.95
CA VAL A 349 47.78 14.53 20.28
C VAL A 349 47.18 15.86 20.72
N LEU A 350 47.84 16.99 20.43
CA LEU A 350 47.36 18.36 20.71
C LEU A 350 47.28 19.18 19.41
N PRO A 351 46.31 18.90 18.50
CA PRO A 351 46.16 19.58 17.21
C PRO A 351 46.05 21.11 17.26
N PHE A 352 45.57 21.65 18.39
CA PHE A 352 45.28 23.07 18.58
C PHE A 352 46.18 23.73 19.63
N GLY A 353 47.25 23.05 20.05
CA GLY A 353 48.12 23.47 21.16
C GLY A 353 47.60 23.07 22.54
N SER A 354 48.42 23.29 23.57
CA SER A 354 48.02 23.19 24.99
C SER A 354 47.95 24.56 25.66
N ASP A 355 48.32 25.61 24.90
CA ASP A 355 48.75 26.90 25.41
C ASP A 355 47.61 27.92 25.32
N LEU A 356 46.41 27.48 25.75
CA LEU A 356 45.31 28.38 26.05
C LEU A 356 45.25 28.51 27.59
N PRO A 357 45.66 29.65 28.18
CA PRO A 357 45.59 29.80 29.62
C PRO A 357 44.12 29.73 30.07
N HIS A 358 43.77 28.66 30.78
CA HIS A 358 42.46 28.54 31.41
C HIS A 358 42.39 29.46 32.64
N SER A 359 42.26 30.76 32.38
CA SER A 359 41.76 31.67 33.41
C SER A 359 40.32 31.27 33.74
N PRO A 360 39.95 31.15 35.04
CA PRO A 360 38.55 30.97 35.44
C PRO A 360 37.64 32.09 34.94
N THR A 361 38.19 33.28 34.66
CA THR A 361 37.52 34.32 33.86
C THR A 361 37.58 34.01 32.36
N ALA A 362 37.10 32.82 32.00
CA ALA A 362 36.56 32.54 30.67
C ALA A 362 35.24 33.32 30.50
N SER A 363 35.33 34.65 30.51
CA SER A 363 34.31 35.52 29.96
C SER A 363 33.99 34.96 28.58
N ARG A 364 32.70 34.70 28.33
CA ARG A 364 32.27 34.18 27.04
C ARG A 364 32.80 35.14 25.99
N MET A 365 33.75 34.69 25.17
CA MET A 365 33.98 35.26 23.86
C MET A 365 32.74 34.95 23.02
N ASN A 366 31.65 35.66 23.34
CA ASN A 366 30.69 36.09 22.37
C ASN A 366 31.52 36.51 21.16
N VAL A 367 31.35 35.81 20.05
CA VAL A 367 31.75 36.34 18.74
C VAL A 367 31.15 37.73 18.72
N ARG A 368 31.99 38.77 18.82
CA ARG A 368 31.50 40.14 18.97
C ARG A 368 30.59 40.34 17.78
N LYS A 369 29.34 40.76 18.03
CA LYS A 369 28.45 41.29 16.99
C LYS A 369 29.06 42.61 16.51
N GLN A 370 30.18 42.49 15.82
CA GLN A 370 30.74 43.50 14.96
C GLN A 370 29.84 43.46 13.73
N GLN A 371 28.69 44.11 13.89
CA GLN A 371 27.76 44.39 12.80
C GLN A 371 28.48 45.40 11.90
N SER A 372 29.32 44.87 11.02
CA SER A 372 29.64 45.52 9.77
C SER A 372 28.37 45.48 8.94
N ASP A 373 27.84 46.64 8.57
CA ASP A 373 26.68 46.73 7.66
C ASP A 373 27.01 46.17 6.26
N ASP A 374 28.30 45.98 5.98
CA ASP A 374 28.84 45.23 4.86
C ASP A 374 28.48 43.73 4.91
N SER A 375 27.45 43.37 4.15
CA SER A 375 26.97 41.98 3.98
C SER A 375 28.08 41.01 3.53
N LEU A 376 29.05 41.48 2.74
CA LEU A 376 30.20 40.68 2.31
C LEU A 376 31.13 40.32 3.47
N VAL A 377 31.40 41.27 4.37
CA VAL A 377 32.24 41.04 5.57
C VAL A 377 31.52 40.12 6.55
N LEU A 378 30.22 40.29 6.75
CA LEU A 378 29.43 39.40 7.60
C LEU A 378 29.42 37.95 7.07
N ASN A 379 29.26 37.75 5.76
CA ASN A 379 29.34 36.44 5.11
C ASN A 379 30.76 35.83 5.15
N ALA A 380 31.80 36.65 5.01
CA ALA A 380 33.19 36.17 5.14
C ALA A 380 33.49 35.73 6.58
N ILE A 381 33.04 36.48 7.59
CA ILE A 381 33.22 36.14 9.01
C ILE A 381 32.47 34.85 9.36
N THR A 382 31.20 34.71 8.97
CA THR A 382 30.43 33.48 9.27
C THR A 382 31.03 32.25 8.60
N THR A 383 31.36 32.31 7.31
CA THR A 383 31.93 31.17 6.56
C THR A 383 33.35 30.78 7.01
N THR A 384 34.17 31.72 7.47
CA THR A 384 35.55 31.43 7.93
C THR A 384 35.68 31.15 9.42
N SER A 385 34.71 31.53 10.25
CA SER A 385 34.74 31.38 11.72
C SER A 385 35.17 29.99 12.21
N GLY A 386 34.61 28.93 11.62
CA GLY A 386 34.94 27.54 11.95
C GLY A 386 36.38 27.11 11.59
N LEU A 387 37.04 27.81 10.67
CA LEU A 387 38.39 27.51 10.21
C LEU A 387 39.49 28.14 11.08
N THR A 388 39.15 29.00 12.04
CA THR A 388 40.11 29.70 12.91
C THR A 388 41.14 28.76 13.55
N ARG A 389 40.69 27.59 14.03
CA ARG A 389 41.57 26.55 14.62
C ARG A 389 42.48 25.86 13.59
N LEU A 390 42.05 25.74 12.33
CA LEU A 390 42.89 25.23 11.24
C LEU A 390 43.98 26.25 10.88
N TRP A 391 43.63 27.54 10.82
CA TRP A 391 44.59 28.60 10.54
C TRP A 391 45.68 28.71 11.61
N HIS A 392 45.34 28.66 12.90
CA HIS A 392 46.36 28.60 13.96
C HIS A 392 47.33 27.42 13.81
N ARG A 393 46.83 26.27 13.34
CA ARG A 393 47.61 25.04 13.10
C ARG A 393 48.55 25.19 11.90
N ILE A 394 48.08 25.81 10.81
CA ILE A 394 48.89 26.15 9.63
C ILE A 394 50.00 27.15 10.02
N SER A 395 49.65 28.24 10.72
CA SER A 395 50.63 29.25 11.17
C SER A 395 51.69 28.66 12.09
N LYS A 396 51.33 27.70 12.97
CA LYS A 396 52.29 26.98 13.81
C LYS A 396 53.27 26.13 12.97
N ALA A 397 52.77 25.40 11.97
CA ALA A 397 53.60 24.63 11.06
C ALA A 397 54.50 25.51 10.16
N GLU A 398 54.05 26.72 9.81
CA GLU A 398 54.91 27.71 9.16
C GLU A 398 56.01 28.24 10.08
N LEU A 399 55.71 28.52 11.35
CA LEU A 399 56.72 29.00 12.30
C LEU A 399 57.78 27.92 12.58
N THR A 400 57.41 26.65 12.76
CA THR A 400 58.38 25.56 12.91
C THR A 400 59.19 25.35 11.63
N LYS A 401 58.57 25.41 10.44
CA LYS A 401 59.29 25.41 9.15
C LYS A 401 60.31 26.54 9.09
N ARG A 402 59.92 27.80 9.37
CA ARG A 402 60.81 28.97 9.32
C ARG A 402 61.97 28.85 10.33
N ALA A 403 61.73 28.30 11.52
CA ALA A 403 62.78 28.01 12.50
C ALA A 403 63.79 26.98 11.97
N LEU A 404 63.32 25.84 11.45
CA LEU A 404 64.17 24.80 10.86
C LEU A 404 64.98 25.30 9.65
N TYR A 405 64.43 26.19 8.83
CA TYR A 405 65.19 26.82 7.74
C TYR A 405 66.32 27.73 8.26
N ARG A 406 66.09 28.48 9.35
CA ARG A 406 67.13 29.32 9.97
C ARG A 406 68.21 28.47 10.64
N GLU A 407 67.81 27.43 11.36
CA GLU A 407 68.72 26.47 12.01
C GLU A 407 69.58 25.75 10.95
N LYS A 408 68.97 25.29 9.85
CA LYS A 408 69.70 24.75 8.69
C LYS A 408 70.72 25.76 8.14
N GLN A 409 70.33 27.02 7.93
CA GLN A 409 71.25 28.04 7.42
C GLN A 409 72.44 28.31 8.35
N LEU A 410 72.23 28.30 9.67
CA LEU A 410 73.30 28.42 10.65
C LEU A 410 74.22 27.19 10.61
N LEU A 411 73.67 25.98 10.60
CA LEU A 411 74.45 24.75 10.47
C LEU A 411 75.21 24.65 9.14
N GLU A 412 74.67 25.17 8.03
CA GLU A 412 75.37 25.28 6.74
C GLU A 412 76.54 26.29 6.81
N GLN A 413 76.38 27.40 7.53
CA GLN A 413 77.46 28.38 7.78
C GLN A 413 78.54 27.86 8.73
N GLU A 414 78.14 27.19 9.82
CA GLU A 414 79.04 26.56 10.78
C GLU A 414 79.83 25.41 10.14
N ASN A 415 79.17 24.57 9.34
CA ASN A 415 79.85 23.50 8.60
C ASN A 415 80.80 24.07 7.54
N ALA A 416 80.44 25.16 6.84
CA ALA A 416 81.38 25.84 5.94
C ALA A 416 82.60 26.43 6.69
N LEU A 417 82.39 26.99 7.89
CA LEU A 417 83.46 27.45 8.78
C LEU A 417 84.34 26.31 9.30
N ILE A 418 83.75 25.14 9.61
CA ILE A 418 84.47 23.94 10.04
C ILE A 418 85.28 23.36 8.87
N LEU A 419 84.71 23.26 7.67
CA LEU A 419 85.41 22.82 6.47
C LEU A 419 86.56 23.77 6.11
N SER A 420 86.35 25.08 6.19
CA SER A 420 87.40 26.10 6.02
C SER A 420 88.52 25.95 7.06
N LYS A 421 88.18 25.74 8.34
CA LYS A 421 89.17 25.45 9.39
C LYS A 421 89.90 24.13 9.17
N ILE A 422 89.23 23.08 8.70
CA ILE A 422 89.86 21.80 8.35
C ILE A 422 90.82 21.96 7.17
N GLN A 423 90.47 22.78 6.17
CA GLN A 423 91.39 23.18 5.10
C GLN A 423 92.60 23.93 5.69
N GLU A 424 92.40 24.96 6.52
CA GLU A 424 93.49 25.65 7.22
C GLU A 424 94.38 24.70 8.05
N TYR A 425 93.81 23.70 8.73
CA TYR A 425 94.57 22.70 9.50
C TYR A 425 95.30 21.68 8.59
N SER A 426 94.85 21.47 7.36
CA SER A 426 95.53 20.63 6.37
C SER A 426 96.66 21.37 5.63
N ASP A 427 96.47 22.67 5.37
CA ASP A 427 97.47 23.55 4.76
C ASP A 427 98.56 23.93 5.78
N LYS A 428 98.17 24.28 7.01
CA LYS A 428 99.07 24.41 8.17
C LYS A 428 99.46 23.04 8.68
N LYS A 429 100.28 22.34 7.90
CA LYS A 429 100.93 21.08 8.30
C LYS A 429 101.56 21.23 9.68
N MET A 430 100.90 20.67 10.69
CA MET A 430 101.47 20.43 12.02
C MET A 430 102.62 19.44 11.88
N LYS A 431 103.81 19.96 11.57
CA LYS A 431 105.05 19.28 11.88
C LYS A 431 105.16 19.21 13.40
N ILE A 432 104.87 18.04 13.95
CA ILE A 432 105.32 17.67 15.28
C ILE A 432 106.80 17.32 15.15
N ASP A 433 107.65 18.35 15.07
CA ASP A 433 109.09 18.20 15.26
C ASP A 433 109.36 18.14 16.79
N PRO A 434 110.04 17.10 17.30
CA PRO A 434 110.39 17.01 18.72
C PRO A 434 111.49 18.03 19.10
N GLU A 435 111.76 18.15 20.41
CA GLU A 435 112.82 18.99 21.00
C GLU A 435 112.63 20.52 20.89
N LYS A 436 111.67 21.07 21.65
CA LYS A 436 111.96 22.06 22.71
C LYS A 436 110.78 22.33 23.63
N CYS A 437 110.95 22.00 24.91
CA CYS A 437 110.12 22.52 25.99
C CYS A 437 110.79 23.76 26.58
N ILE A 438 110.11 24.92 26.55
CA ILE A 438 110.48 26.08 27.36
C ILE A 438 109.21 26.68 27.98
N CYS A 439 109.01 26.39 29.26
CA CYS A 439 108.14 27.19 30.13
C CYS A 439 108.94 28.40 30.61
N THR A 440 108.53 29.64 30.34
CA THR A 440 108.63 30.81 31.25
C THR A 440 108.06 32.10 30.64
N LYS A 441 107.69 33.02 31.53
CA LYS A 441 107.38 34.46 31.29
C LYS A 441 108.55 35.29 31.92
N PRO A 442 108.53 36.64 32.07
CA PRO A 442 107.49 37.63 31.75
C PRO A 442 108.02 38.99 31.20
N ASN A 443 107.15 40.00 31.30
CA ASN A 443 107.39 41.46 31.35
C ASN A 443 107.34 42.27 30.04
N ALA A 444 106.92 43.55 30.03
CA ALA A 444 105.74 44.25 30.62
C ALA A 444 106.04 45.76 30.73
N ASP A 445 105.18 46.61 30.14
CA ASP A 445 104.94 48.05 30.43
C ASP A 445 104.24 48.72 29.21
N GLN A 446 103.35 49.72 29.24
CA GLN A 446 102.43 50.38 30.22
C GLN A 446 101.17 50.87 29.43
N LYS A 447 100.05 51.43 29.92
CA LYS A 447 99.13 51.43 31.11
C LYS A 447 97.95 52.38 30.69
N LEU A 448 96.71 52.36 31.18
CA LEU A 448 95.92 51.48 32.06
C LEU A 448 94.42 51.84 31.91
N LEU A 449 93.48 50.88 31.96
CA LEU A 449 92.11 51.11 32.50
C LEU A 449 91.45 49.76 32.89
N LEU A 450 90.77 49.73 34.04
CA LEU A 450 90.17 48.51 34.63
C LEU A 450 88.67 48.42 34.36
N GLN A 451 88.18 47.19 34.16
CA GLN A 451 87.12 46.67 35.04
C GLN A 451 87.27 45.14 35.24
N LYS A 452 86.52 44.58 36.19
CA LYS A 452 86.89 43.34 36.90
C LYS A 452 86.53 42.06 36.13
N SER A 453 87.35 41.03 36.37
CA SER A 453 87.11 39.65 35.98
C SER A 453 86.25 38.90 37.01
N GLU A 454 85.30 38.11 36.53
CA GLU A 454 84.83 36.90 37.22
C GLU A 454 84.93 35.72 36.25
N HIS A 455 85.66 34.67 36.64
CA HIS A 455 85.47 33.33 36.09
C HIS A 455 84.45 32.62 36.98
N PRO A 456 83.55 31.83 36.38
CA PRO A 456 83.72 30.40 36.64
C PRO A 456 83.45 29.48 35.43
N VAL A 457 84.30 28.44 35.35
CA VAL A 457 83.95 27.01 35.18
C VAL A 457 83.15 26.59 33.93
N ALA A 458 83.78 25.72 33.13
CA ALA A 458 83.06 24.81 32.23
C ALA A 458 82.42 23.67 33.05
N ILE A 459 81.16 23.35 32.78
CA ILE A 459 80.48 22.17 33.35
C ILE A 459 80.43 21.10 32.28
N ASP A 460 81.22 20.04 32.46
CA ASP A 460 81.03 18.79 31.73
C ASP A 460 79.75 18.10 32.21
N GLY A 461 78.97 17.55 31.28
CA GLY A 461 77.59 17.09 31.51
C GLY A 461 77.33 15.67 31.02
N GLY A 462 78.32 14.78 31.14
CA GLY A 462 78.25 13.43 30.63
C GLY A 462 77.49 12.44 31.52
N LEU A 463 76.38 11.92 31.00
CA LEU A 463 75.71 10.65 31.38
C LEU A 463 75.17 10.50 32.82
N GLU A 464 73.88 10.15 32.92
CA GLU A 464 73.49 9.03 33.78
C GLU A 464 72.31 8.26 33.18
N ALA A 465 72.24 6.95 33.41
CA ALA A 465 71.18 6.09 32.88
C ALA A 465 70.96 4.86 33.76
N THR A 466 69.77 4.74 34.36
CA THR A 466 69.35 3.50 35.05
C THR A 466 67.83 3.29 34.99
N LYS A 467 67.44 2.02 34.86
CA LYS A 467 66.06 1.53 34.77
C LYS A 467 65.24 1.76 36.06
N VAL A 468 63.92 1.88 35.90
CA VAL A 468 62.95 1.04 36.66
C VAL A 468 61.89 0.54 35.68
N GLU A 469 61.43 -0.70 35.86
CA GLU A 469 60.37 -1.34 35.06
C GLU A 469 59.06 -1.44 35.87
N ARG A 470 57.90 -1.34 35.22
CA ARG A 470 56.83 -2.40 35.22
C ARG A 470 55.54 -1.98 34.49
N GLN A 471 55.00 -2.94 33.71
CA GLN A 471 53.59 -3.39 33.58
C GLN A 471 52.46 -2.33 33.67
N SER A 472 51.49 -2.30 32.75
CA SER A 472 50.56 -3.41 32.51
C SER A 472 49.91 -3.44 31.09
N LYS A 473 48.95 -4.35 30.89
CA LYS A 473 48.27 -4.72 29.63
C LYS A 473 46.93 -3.97 29.42
N MET A 474 46.25 -4.34 28.32
CA MET A 474 44.87 -3.99 27.88
C MET A 474 44.75 -2.69 27.08
N ASN A 475 43.93 -2.59 26.02
CA ASN A 475 42.96 -3.56 25.46
C ASN A 475 43.02 -3.67 23.92
N ILE A 476 42.30 -4.68 23.40
CA ILE A 476 41.84 -4.78 22.00
C ILE A 476 40.58 -3.91 21.83
#